data_AF-A0A1H1FEG9-F1
#
_entry.id   AF-A0A1H1FEG9-F1
#
_cell.length_a   1.000
_cell.length_b   1.000
_cell.length_c   1.000
_cell.angle_alpha   90.00
_cell.angle_beta   90.00
_cell.angle_gamma   90.00
#
_symmetry.space_group_name_H-M   'P 1'
#
loop_
_entity.id
_entity.type
_entity.pdbx_description
1 polymer ?
#
loop_
_entity_poly.entity_id
_entity_poly.type
_entity_poly.pdbx_seq_one_letter_code
_entity_poly.pdbx_strand_id
1 'polypeptide(L)' 'MATVTAPEAPSAELPASSWSAQLAGLKSRGASDQDSRVLRCRAALAYHRALRVIDAEADRLDPADAAALAARLTGGA' A
#
# COMPACT_ATOMS: atom_id res chain seq x y z
N MET A 1 22.15 14.72 -13.33
CA MET A 1 21.18 14.62 -12.23
C MET A 1 20.94 13.14 -11.98
N ALA A 2 21.25 12.63 -10.77
CA ALA A 2 21.07 11.22 -10.46
C ALA A 2 19.60 10.95 -10.14
N THR A 3 18.93 10.12 -10.95
CA THR A 3 17.61 9.58 -10.63
C THR A 3 17.78 8.61 -9.47
N VAL A 4 17.35 9.00 -8.28
CA VAL A 4 17.15 8.05 -7.17
C VAL A 4 15.97 7.18 -7.57
N THR A 5 16.24 5.97 -8.07
CA THR A 5 15.23 4.92 -8.16
C THR A 5 14.83 4.58 -6.73
N ALA A 6 13.64 5.01 -6.32
CA ALA A 6 13.10 4.60 -5.04
C ALA A 6 12.97 3.06 -5.02
N PRO A 7 13.33 2.39 -3.92
CA PRO A 7 13.16 0.94 -3.82
C PRO A 7 11.68 0.61 -4.02
N GLU A 8 11.41 -0.43 -4.80
CA GLU A 8 10.06 -0.95 -5.00
C GLU A 8 9.42 -1.21 -3.62
N ALA A 9 8.22 -0.68 -3.41
CA ALA A 9 7.54 -0.82 -2.13
C ALA A 9 7.42 -2.32 -1.81
N PRO A 10 7.77 -2.80 -0.61
CA PRO A 10 7.73 -4.22 -0.27
C PRO A 10 6.32 -4.83 -0.36
N SER A 11 5.29 -3.98 -0.45
CA SER A 11 3.90 -4.38 -0.68
C SER A 11 3.55 -4.62 -2.16
N ALA A 12 4.37 -4.12 -3.09
CA ALA A 12 4.18 -4.27 -4.54
C ALA A 12 4.73 -5.58 -5.11
N GLU A 13 5.47 -6.36 -4.30
CA GLU A 13 6.09 -7.64 -4.69
C GLU A 13 5.09 -8.68 -5.24
N LEU A 14 3.81 -8.55 -4.90
CA LEU A 14 2.72 -9.39 -5.40
C LEU A 14 1.51 -8.52 -5.75
N PRO A 15 0.69 -8.92 -6.73
CA PRO A 15 -0.54 -8.21 -7.03
C PRO A 15 -1.56 -8.34 -5.88
N ALA A 16 -2.46 -7.36 -5.78
CA ALA A 16 -3.49 -7.30 -4.73
C ALA A 16 -4.35 -8.58 -4.63
N SER A 17 -4.64 -9.25 -5.76
CA SER A 17 -5.38 -10.51 -5.79
C SER A 17 -4.62 -11.64 -5.08
N SER A 18 -3.30 -11.74 -5.30
CA SER A 18 -2.44 -12.71 -4.63
C SER A 18 -2.36 -12.46 -3.12
N TRP A 19 -2.28 -11.20 -2.69
CA TRP A 19 -2.36 -10.85 -1.27
C TRP A 19 -3.71 -11.21 -0.64
N SER A 20 -4.81 -10.94 -1.36
CA SER A 20 -6.15 -11.30 -0.90
C SER A 20 -6.32 -12.82 -0.75
N ALA A 21 -5.83 -13.60 -1.72
CA ALA A 21 -5.87 -15.05 -1.66
C ALA A 21 -5.05 -15.60 -0.48
N GLN A 22 -3.86 -15.05 -0.23
CA GLN A 22 -3.04 -15.42 0.92
C GLN A 22 -3.73 -15.11 2.25
N LEU A 23 -4.30 -13.91 2.39
CA LEU A 23 -5.05 -13.53 3.58
C LEU A 23 -6.24 -14.47 3.83
N ALA A 24 -7.02 -14.78 2.79
CA ALA A 24 -8.13 -15.72 2.88
C ALA A 24 -7.67 -17.11 3.32
N GLY A 25 -6.58 -17.62 2.74
CA GLY A 25 -6.00 -18.91 3.14
C GLY A 25 -5.47 -18.93 4.58
N LEU A 26 -4.89 -17.83 5.07
CA LEU A 26 -4.48 -17.72 6.47
C LEU A 26 -5.69 -17.74 7.39
N LYS A 27 -6.75 -17.02 7.03
CA LYS A 27 -7.98 -16.95 7.82
C LYS A 27 -8.77 -18.26 7.85
N SER A 28 -8.85 -18.99 6.74
CA SER A 28 -9.50 -20.30 6.72
C SER A 28 -8.79 -21.33 7.60
N ARG A 29 -7.48 -21.16 7.82
CA ARG A 29 -6.67 -21.97 8.75
C ARG A 29 -6.71 -21.47 10.20
N GLY A 30 -7.53 -20.47 10.52
CA GLY A 30 -7.68 -19.94 11.87
C GLY A 30 -6.56 -19.03 12.34
N ALA A 31 -5.77 -18.43 11.42
CA ALA A 31 -4.71 -17.50 11.82
C ALA A 31 -5.27 -16.27 12.56
N SER A 32 -4.67 -15.98 13.71
CA SER A 32 -4.99 -14.81 14.54
C SER A 32 -4.86 -13.51 13.75
N ASP A 33 -5.62 -12.49 14.13
CA ASP A 33 -5.47 -11.13 13.59
C ASP A 33 -4.11 -10.50 13.86
N GLN A 34 -3.43 -10.97 14.91
CA GLN A 34 -2.10 -10.51 15.30
C GLN A 34 -0.97 -11.36 14.70
N ASP A 35 -1.30 -12.38 13.91
CA ASP A 35 -0.28 -13.13 13.16
C ASP A 35 0.45 -12.18 12.21
N SER A 36 1.78 -12.17 12.26
CA SER A 36 2.62 -11.28 11.45
C SER A 36 2.34 -11.41 9.95
N ARG A 37 1.96 -12.60 9.47
CA ARG A 37 1.59 -12.84 8.07
C ARG A 37 0.26 -12.18 7.71
N VAL A 38 -0.70 -12.21 8.64
CA VAL A 38 -2.00 -11.53 8.47
C VAL A 38 -1.79 -10.02 8.45
N LEU A 39 -0.99 -9.49 9.36
CA LEU A 39 -0.64 -8.07 9.40
C LEU A 39 0.07 -7.63 8.11
N ARG A 40 1.03 -8.42 7.60
CA ARG A 40 1.70 -8.16 6.32
C ARG A 40 0.72 -8.12 5.15
N CYS A 41 -0.17 -9.11 5.01
CA CYS A 41 -1.16 -9.12 3.94
C CYS A 41 -2.09 -7.89 4.01
N ARG A 42 -2.50 -7.49 5.22
CA ARG A 42 -3.34 -6.30 5.43
C ARG A 42 -2.61 -5.01 5.05
N ALA A 43 -1.35 -4.87 5.45
CA ALA A 43 -0.52 -3.72 5.08
C ALA A 43 -0.38 -3.63 3.55
N ALA A 44 -0.09 -4.74 2.88
CA ALA A 44 0.03 -4.77 1.43
C ALA A 44 -1.29 -4.43 0.71
N LEU A 45 -2.41 -4.96 1.19
CA LEU A 45 -3.73 -4.60 0.66
C LEU A 45 -4.09 -3.13 0.91
N ALA A 46 -3.66 -2.54 2.04
CA ALA A 46 -3.84 -1.11 2.29
C ALA A 46 -3.04 -0.26 1.30
N TYR A 47 -1.78 -0.65 1.03
CA TYR A 47 -0.96 -0.04 -0.01
C TYR A 47 -1.64 -0.06 -1.38
N HIS A 48 -2.12 -1.22 -1.85
CA HIS A 48 -2.79 -1.30 -3.15
C HIS A 48 -4.09 -0.50 -3.24
N ARG A 49 -4.84 -0.37 -2.13
CA ARG A 49 -6.02 0.51 -2.11
C ARG A 49 -5.63 1.97 -2.27
N ALA A 50 -4.60 2.42 -1.55
CA ALA A 50 -4.11 3.78 -1.66
C ALA A 50 -3.54 4.06 -3.06
N LEU A 51 -2.72 3.16 -3.59
CA LEU A 51 -2.13 3.26 -4.92
C LEU A 51 -3.21 3.43 -5.99
N ARG A 52 -4.27 2.61 -5.95
CA ARG A 52 -5.38 2.72 -6.90
C ARG A 52 -6.07 4.10 -6.88
N VAL A 53 -6.26 4.68 -5.69
CA VAL A 53 -6.87 6.01 -5.56
C VAL A 53 -5.94 7.08 -6.11
N ILE A 54 -4.64 6.97 -5.81
CA ILE A 54 -3.62 7.88 -6.33
C ILE A 54 -3.58 7.81 -7.86
N ASP A 55 -3.47 6.61 -8.43
CA ASP A 55 -3.41 6.40 -9.87
C ASP A 55 -4.65 6.95 -10.59
N ALA A 56 -5.83 6.86 -9.97
CA ALA A 56 -7.08 7.37 -10.54
C ALA A 56 -7.15 8.91 -10.60
N GLU A 57 -6.46 9.60 -9.69
CA GLU A 57 -6.51 11.06 -9.56
C GLU A 57 -5.20 11.77 -9.94
N ALA A 58 -4.14 11.02 -10.24
CA ALA A 58 -2.79 11.55 -10.47
C ALA A 58 -2.75 12.66 -11.54
N ASP A 59 -3.52 12.52 -12.61
CA ASP A 59 -3.58 13.49 -13.71
C ASP A 59 -4.38 14.76 -13.37
N ARG A 60 -5.13 14.76 -12.27
CA ARG A 60 -6.02 15.86 -11.84
C ARG A 60 -5.55 16.55 -10.57
N LEU A 61 -4.57 15.98 -9.89
CA LEU A 61 -4.12 16.47 -8.59
C LEU A 61 -3.27 17.73 -8.79
N ASP A 62 -3.66 18.82 -8.13
CA ASP A 62 -2.81 20.01 -8.09
C ASP A 62 -1.49 19.67 -7.37
N PRO A 63 -0.33 20.09 -7.88
CA PRO A 63 0.97 19.82 -7.26
C PRO A 63 1.07 20.27 -5.78
N ALA A 64 0.39 21.36 -5.39
CA ALA A 64 0.38 21.83 -4.01
C ALA A 64 -0.41 20.88 -3.09
N ASP A 65 -1.54 20.35 -3.57
CA ASP A 65 -2.35 19.38 -2.82
C ASP A 65 -1.63 18.04 -2.70
N ALA A 66 -0.89 17.62 -3.74
CA ALA A 66 -0.05 16.43 -3.70
C ALA A 66 1.00 16.49 -2.58
N ALA A 67 1.65 17.65 -2.41
CA ALA A 67 2.63 17.86 -1.34
C ALA A 67 1.99 17.79 0.05
N ALA A 68 0.80 18.40 0.24
CA ALA A 68 0.06 18.34 1.50
C ALA A 68 -0.37 16.90 1.84
N LEU A 69 -0.82 16.12 0.86
CA LEU A 69 -1.16 14.70 1.03
C LEU A 69 0.05 13.87 1.42
N ALA A 70 1.22 14.11 0.80
CA ALA A 70 2.46 13.43 1.15
C ALA A 70 2.89 13.71 2.60
N ALA A 71 2.79 14.97 3.05
CA ALA A 71 3.08 15.35 4.44
C ALA A 71 2.16 14.64 5.45
N ARG A 72 0.87 14.52 5.11
CA ARG A 72 -0.11 13.84 5.96
C ARG A 72 0.13 12.33 6.07
N LEU A 73 0.67 11.69 5.02
CA LEU A 73 1.04 10.27 5.03
C LEU A 73 2.30 9.99 5.86
N THR A 74 3.23 10.94 5.94
CA THR A 74 4.48 10.80 6.71
C THR A 74 4.35 11.24 8.17
N GLY A 75 3.17 11.74 8.57
CA GLY A 75 2.90 12.20 9.94
C GLY A 75 3.35 13.65 10.20
N GLY A 76 3.71 14.41 9.18
CA GLY A 76 3.96 15.84 9.27
C GLY A 76 2.64 16.62 9.22
N ALA A 77 1.94 16.66 10.34
CA ALA A 77 0.82 17.58 10.59
C ALA A 77 1.13 18.42 11.84
#